data_AF-A0A0G1PGU9-F1
#
_entry.id   AF-A0A0G1PGU9-F1
#
_cell.length_a   1.000
_cell.length_b   1.000
_cell.length_c   1.000
_cell.angle_alpha   90.00
_cell.angle_beta   90.00
_cell.angle_gamma   90.00
#
_symmetry.space_group_name_H-M   'P 1'
#
loop_
_entity.id
_entity.type
_entity.pdbx_description
1 polymer ?
#
loop_
_entity_poly.entity_id
_entity_poly.type
_entity_poly.pdbx_seq_one_letter_code
_entity_poly.pdbx_strand_id
1 'polypeptide(L)'
;MSYHLSKKKLRIIEFLLIGVLFGLIEDVIAVKAVSDAVINPRVILTILAVAIPFAIVSELIVDHPRFWINIRLRRPDDEDNEKQKS
;
A
#
# COMPACT_ATOMS: atom_id res chain seq x y z
N MET A 1 -25.44 10.88 8.48
CA MET A 1 -24.61 9.76 8.98
C MET A 1 -23.16 10.20 8.89
N SER A 2 -22.66 10.92 9.91
CA SER A 2 -21.28 11.43 9.92
C SER A 2 -20.37 10.31 10.40
N TYR A 3 -19.63 9.68 9.48
CA TYR A 3 -18.67 8.66 9.85
C TYR A 3 -17.44 9.33 10.46
N HIS A 4 -17.38 9.39 11.78
CA HIS A 4 -16.11 9.61 12.50
C HIS A 4 -15.24 8.35 12.36
N LEU A 5 -14.76 8.06 11.15
CA LEU A 5 -13.63 7.15 10.99
C LEU A 5 -12.42 7.83 11.63
N SER A 6 -11.83 7.17 12.62
CA SER A 6 -10.56 7.62 13.21
C SER A 6 -9.52 7.77 12.08
N LYS A 7 -8.79 8.89 12.04
CA LYS A 7 -7.82 9.23 10.98
C LYS A 7 -6.87 8.07 10.63
N LYS A 8 -6.53 7.24 11.63
CA LYS A 8 -5.74 6.00 11.43
C LYS A 8 -6.41 4.99 10.50
N LYS A 9 -7.71 4.73 10.65
CA LYS A 9 -8.43 3.75 9.83
C LYS A 9 -8.52 4.18 8.36
N LEU A 10 -8.67 5.48 8.11
CA LEU A 10 -8.66 6.02 6.74
C LEU A 10 -7.29 5.85 6.09
N ARG A 11 -6.22 6.15 6.83
CA ARG A 11 -4.84 5.98 6.35
C ARG A 11 -4.52 4.52 6.00
N ILE A 12 -4.93 3.57 6.84
CA ILE A 12 -4.75 2.14 6.57
C ILE A 12 -5.46 1.71 5.28
N ILE A 13 -6.70 2.17 5.08
CA ILE A 13 -7.46 1.86 3.86
C ILE A 13 -6.80 2.50 2.63
N GLU A 14 -6.33 3.73 2.74
CA GLU A 14 -5.64 4.45 1.66
C GLU A 14 -4.37 3.71 1.23
N PHE A 15 -3.50 3.33 2.16
CA PHE A 15 -2.28 2.59 1.84
C PHE A 15 -2.57 1.18 1.31
N LEU A 16 -3.60 0.50 1.83
CA LEU A 16 -4.02 -0.79 1.30
C LEU A 16 -4.50 -0.66 -0.16
N LEU A 17 -5.34 0.34 -0.46
CA LEU A 17 -5.85 0.57 -1.82
C LEU A 17 -4.73 0.95 -2.79
N ILE A 18 -3.83 1.84 -2.37
CA ILE A 18 -2.66 2.23 -3.17
C ILE A 18 -1.74 1.02 -3.37
N GLY A 19 -1.47 0.24 -2.31
CA GLY A 19 -0.63 -0.95 -2.38
C GLY A 19 -1.17 -2.01 -3.34
N VAL A 20 -2.46 -2.30 -3.30
CA VAL A 20 -3.11 -3.22 -4.25
C VAL A 20 -3.06 -2.66 -5.68
N LEU A 21 -3.33 -1.37 -5.86
CA LEU A 21 -3.33 -0.74 -7.17
C LEU A 21 -1.94 -0.76 -7.82
N PHE A 22 -0.91 -0.34 -7.09
CA PHE A 22 0.46 -0.34 -7.58
C PHE A 22 0.99 -1.75 -7.79
N GLY A 23 0.72 -2.68 -6.86
CA GLY A 23 1.11 -4.08 -7.02
C GLY A 23 0.49 -4.71 -8.26
N LEU A 24 -0.81 -4.45 -8.52
CA LEU A 24 -1.46 -4.92 -9.74
C LEU A 24 -0.82 -4.34 -11.02
N ILE A 25 -0.54 -3.04 -11.03
CA ILE A 25 0.06 -2.37 -12.21
C ILE A 25 1.48 -2.92 -12.47
N GLU A 26 2.30 -3.00 -11.43
CA GLU A 26 3.68 -3.51 -11.51
C GLU A 26 3.70 -4.95 -12.03
N ASP A 27 2.89 -5.83 -11.44
CA ASP A 27 2.83 -7.24 -11.83
C ASP A 27 2.31 -7.41 -13.27
N VAL A 28 1.33 -6.61 -13.70
CA VAL A 28 0.85 -6.65 -15.10
C VAL A 28 1.95 -6.18 -16.06
N ILE A 29 2.70 -5.14 -15.71
CA ILE A 29 3.85 -4.69 -16.51
C ILE A 29 4.91 -5.79 -16.57
N ALA A 30 5.25 -6.41 -15.43
CA ALA A 30 6.25 -7.46 -15.34
C ALA A 30 5.85 -8.68 -16.19
N VAL A 31 4.60 -9.15 -16.07
CA VAL A 31 4.09 -10.24 -16.90
C VAL A 31 4.13 -9.87 -18.37
N LYS A 32 3.70 -8.67 -18.76
CA LYS A 32 3.73 -8.26 -20.18
C LYS A 32 5.15 -8.08 -20.72
N ALA A 33 6.11 -7.67 -19.88
CA ALA A 33 7.48 -7.38 -20.30
C ALA A 33 8.35 -8.65 -20.37
N VAL A 34 8.09 -9.62 -19.50
CA VAL A 34 8.94 -10.83 -19.35
C VAL A 34 8.26 -12.09 -19.87
N SER A 35 6.93 -12.14 -19.82
CA SER A 35 6.16 -13.28 -20.27
C SER A 35 5.60 -13.03 -21.67
N ASP A 36 5.74 -14.01 -22.56
CA ASP A 36 5.01 -14.06 -23.82
C ASP A 36 3.52 -14.40 -23.63
N ALA A 37 3.03 -14.42 -22.38
CA ALA A 37 1.66 -14.73 -22.03
C ALA A 37 0.70 -13.60 -22.41
N VAL A 38 -0.42 -13.98 -23.04
CA VAL A 38 -1.52 -13.05 -23.32
C VAL A 38 -2.21 -12.68 -22.00
N ILE A 39 -2.32 -11.37 -21.73
CA ILE A 39 -3.06 -10.86 -20.58
C ILE A 39 -4.54 -11.21 -20.76
N ASN A 40 -4.98 -12.21 -20.00
CA ASN A 40 -6.37 -12.64 -19.94
C ASN A 40 -6.93 -12.39 -18.53
N PRO A 41 -8.26 -12.46 -18.34
CA PRO A 41 -8.88 -12.23 -17.03
C PRO A 41 -8.35 -13.16 -15.93
N ARG A 42 -7.89 -14.38 -16.28
CA ARG A 42 -7.29 -15.32 -15.33
C ARG A 42 -5.94 -14.81 -14.81
N VAL A 43 -5.11 -14.22 -15.67
CA VAL A 43 -3.84 -13.57 -15.28
C VAL A 43 -4.13 -12.41 -14.34
N ILE A 44 -5.07 -11.53 -14.68
CA ILE A 44 -5.44 -10.39 -13.82
C ILE A 44 -5.95 -10.85 -12.45
N LEU A 45 -6.84 -11.84 -12.39
CA LEU A 45 -7.32 -12.39 -11.12
C LEU A 45 -6.21 -13.07 -10.30
N THR A 46 -5.26 -13.73 -10.97
CA THR A 46 -4.11 -14.35 -10.29
C THR A 46 -3.20 -13.28 -9.68
N ILE A 47 -2.88 -12.25 -10.44
CA ILE A 47 -2.10 -11.10 -9.96
C ILE A 47 -2.82 -10.45 -8.78
N LEU A 48 -4.12 -10.16 -8.90
CA LEU A 48 -4.90 -9.55 -7.83
C LEU A 48 -4.91 -10.42 -6.55
N ALA A 49 -5.03 -11.73 -6.69
CA ALA A 49 -5.00 -12.67 -5.57
C ALA A 49 -3.66 -12.68 -4.84
N VAL A 50 -2.56 -12.38 -5.54
CA VAL A 50 -1.21 -12.24 -4.95
C VAL A 50 -0.99 -10.82 -4.40
N ALA A 51 -1.41 -9.78 -5.11
CA ALA A 51 -1.24 -8.39 -4.69
C ALA A 51 -1.95 -8.09 -3.36
N ILE A 52 -3.10 -8.69 -3.08
CA ILE A 52 -3.85 -8.48 -1.84
C ILE A 52 -3.05 -8.88 -0.58
N PRO A 53 -2.56 -10.13 -0.41
CA PRO A 53 -1.77 -10.50 0.75
C PRO A 53 -0.47 -9.69 0.86
N PHE A 54 0.17 -9.34 -0.26
CA PHE A 54 1.33 -8.45 -0.24
C PHE A 54 0.98 -7.05 0.28
N ALA A 55 -0.13 -6.46 -0.17
CA ALA A 55 -0.57 -5.15 0.29
C ALA A 55 -0.96 -5.14 1.78
N ILE A 56 -1.55 -6.23 2.28
CA ILE A 56 -1.85 -6.39 3.71
C ILE A 56 -0.55 -6.48 4.52
N VAL A 57 0.41 -7.28 4.06
CA VAL A 57 1.70 -7.44 4.74
C VAL A 57 2.49 -6.13 4.71
N SER A 58 2.51 -5.43 3.58
CA SER A 58 3.18 -4.12 3.48
C SER A 58 2.54 -3.11 4.41
N GLU A 59 1.21 -3.10 4.53
CA GLU A 59 0.54 -2.20 5.47
C GLU A 59 0.91 -2.52 6.93
N LEU A 60 0.86 -3.79 7.32
CA LEU A 60 1.20 -4.22 8.68
C LEU A 60 2.68 -3.95 9.04
N ILE A 61 3.59 -4.08 8.08
CA ILE A 61 5.02 -3.85 8.29
C ILE A 61 5.34 -2.36 8.24
N VAL A 62 4.90 -1.65 7.21
CA VAL A 62 5.24 -0.24 6.97
C VAL A 62 4.54 0.67 7.96
N ASP A 63 3.29 0.42 8.35
CA ASP A 63 2.61 1.24 9.37
C ASP A 63 3.09 0.94 10.81
N HIS A 64 3.97 -0.06 10.99
CA HIS A 64 4.54 -0.36 12.29
C HIS A 64 5.55 0.74 12.70
N PRO A 65 5.41 1.41 13.87
CA PRO A 65 6.29 2.50 14.28
C PRO A 65 7.76 2.08 14.39
N ARG A 66 8.03 0.81 14.69
CA ARG A 66 9.41 0.29 14.75
C ARG A 66 10.07 0.12 13.37
N PHE A 67 9.29 0.03 12.30
CA PHE A 67 9.84 -0.07 10.94
C PHE A 67 10.61 1.21 10.58
N TRP A 68 9.98 2.37 10.76
CA TRP A 68 10.57 3.69 10.51
C TRP A 68 11.80 3.98 11.38
N ILE A 69 11.75 3.57 12.67
CA ILE A 69 12.88 3.70 13.60
C ILE A 69 14.10 2.90 13.10
N ASN A 70 13.87 1.68 12.61
CA ASN A 70 14.96 0.80 12.17
C ASN A 70 15.60 1.27 10.86
N ILE A 71 14.84 1.93 9.98
CA ILE A 71 15.34 2.46 8.71
C ILE A 71 15.80 3.92 8.79
N ARG A 72 15.77 4.54 9.98
CA ARG A 72 16.20 5.92 10.25
C ARG A 72 15.49 6.98 9.38
N LEU A 73 14.25 6.71 8.96
CA LEU A 73 13.42 7.65 8.21
C LEU A 73 12.42 8.33 9.15
N ARG A 74 12.19 9.63 8.94
CA ARG A 74 11.18 10.39 9.69
C ARG A 74 9.80 9.93 9.23
N ARG A 75 8.89 9.69 10.18
CA ARG A 75 7.52 9.32 9.85
C ARG A 75 6.82 10.56 9.27
N PRO A 76 6.10 10.49 8.14
CA PRO A 76 5.47 11.66 7.55
C PRO A 76 4.51 12.40 8.50
N ASP A 77 3.93 11.68 9.46
CA ASP A 77 3.04 12.21 10.50
C ASP A 77 3.73 13.04 11.61
N ASP A 78 5.06 13.08 11.64
CA ASP A 78 5.81 13.97 12.54
C ASP A 78 5.82 15.43 12.04
N GLU A 79 5.65 15.66 10.73
CA GLU A 79 5.71 17.00 10.12
C GLU A 79 4.43 17.84 10.38
N ASP A 80 3.26 17.20 10.37
CA ASP A 80 1.96 17.87 10.59
C ASP A 80 1.81 18.41 12.03
N ASN A 81 2.48 17.76 12.99
CA ASN A 81 2.49 18.18 14.39
C ASN A 81 3.47 19.32 14.66
N GLU A 82 4.56 19.42 13.89
CA GLU A 82 5.52 20.54 13.97
C GLU A 82 4.96 21.82 13.37
N LYS A 83 4.28 21.74 12.22
CA LYS A 83 3.66 22.90 11.57
C LYS A 83 2.48 23.50 12.36
N GLN A 84 1.83 22.73 13.22
CA GLN A 84 0.79 23.24 14.13
C GLN A 84 1.35 23.86 15.41
N LYS A 85 2.67 23.72 15.66
CA LYS A 85 3.33 24.21 16.89
C LYS A 85 4.17 25.48 16.65
N SER A 86 4.35 25.90 15.40
CA SER A 86 4.95 27.19 15.00
C SER A 86 3.86 28.15 14.53
#